data_AF-A0ABC8V5T3-F1
#
_entry.id   AF-A0ABC8V5T3-F1
#
_cell.length_a   1.000
_cell.length_b   1.000
_cell.length_c   1.000
_cell.angle_alpha   90.00
_cell.angle_beta   90.00
_cell.angle_gamma   90.00
#
_symmetry.space_group_name_H-M   'P 1'
#
loop_
_entity.id
_entity.type
_entity.pdbx_description
1 polymer ?
#
loop_
_entity_poly.entity_id
_entity_poly.type
_entity_poly.pdbx_seq_one_letter_code
_entity_poly.pdbx_strand_id
1 'polypeptide(L)'
;MNELLLRSAHLREGKNLSDRIYSSPWLIDDLGHDMILLENQLPFIVLKSMLSLVVDHNLKENPSMLKLTFEHFKSFLTLHRYPDNITPKEVKHFLDFLRYCHLPSPSKKGQKGGLAIEFSPSTTRLNEAGIKFKEGENSCLLDVNFKSGVLEISNLEIDDLTKTLF
;
A
#
# COMPACT_ATOMS: atom_id res chain seq x y z
N MET A 1 15.12 5.55 6.45
CA MET A 1 13.94 5.67 5.54
C MET A 1 14.34 5.51 4.07
N ASN A 2 14.99 6.47 3.42
CA ASN A 2 15.35 6.34 2.00
C ASN A 2 16.41 5.28 1.69
N GLU A 3 17.40 5.15 2.57
CA GLU A 3 18.42 4.10 2.46
C GLU A 3 17.78 2.71 2.56
N LEU A 4 16.83 2.52 3.48
CA LEU A 4 16.06 1.28 3.61
C LEU A 4 15.26 0.98 2.33
N LEU A 5 14.61 1.98 1.75
CA LEU A 5 13.86 1.85 0.49
C LEU A 5 14.77 1.50 -0.69
N LEU A 6 15.86 2.23 -0.86
CA LEU A 6 16.87 1.95 -1.89
C LEU A 6 17.38 0.53 -1.77
N ARG A 7 17.83 0.15 -0.58
CA ARG A 7 18.40 -1.18 -0.34
C ARG A 7 17.35 -2.28 -0.47
N SER A 8 16.07 -2.03 -0.11
CA SER A 8 14.97 -2.99 -0.35
C SER A 8 14.69 -3.25 -1.84
N ALA A 9 14.87 -2.26 -2.71
CA ALA A 9 14.71 -2.45 -4.15
C ALA A 9 15.94 -3.11 -4.81
N HIS A 10 17.13 -2.94 -4.23
CA HIS A 10 18.36 -3.60 -4.68
C HIS A 10 18.51 -5.04 -4.14
N LEU A 11 17.50 -5.58 -3.42
CA LEU A 11 17.52 -6.94 -2.86
C LEU A 11 17.62 -8.08 -3.90
N ARG A 12 17.66 -7.78 -5.20
CA ARG A 12 18.02 -8.77 -6.24
C ARG A 12 19.52 -8.89 -6.52
N GLU A 13 20.35 -7.93 -6.13
CA GLU A 13 21.80 -7.96 -6.40
C GLU A 13 22.61 -7.68 -5.13
N GLY A 14 23.02 -8.75 -4.44
CA GLY A 14 24.11 -8.73 -3.46
C GLY A 14 23.71 -8.33 -2.04
N LYS A 15 23.26 -9.30 -1.25
CA LYS A 15 23.17 -9.16 0.22
C LYS A 15 24.57 -8.93 0.78
N ASN A 16 24.88 -7.70 1.22
CA ASN A 16 26.05 -7.47 2.05
C ASN A 16 25.67 -7.77 3.51
N LEU A 17 25.81 -9.05 3.90
CA LEU A 17 25.39 -9.61 5.20
C LEU A 17 26.05 -8.95 6.43
N SER A 18 27.00 -8.03 6.23
CA SER A 18 27.67 -7.29 7.31
C SER A 18 26.94 -6.01 7.75
N ASP A 19 25.83 -5.64 7.10
CA ASP A 19 25.04 -4.49 7.51
C ASP A 19 24.08 -4.86 8.65
N ARG A 20 24.13 -4.08 9.74
CA ARG A 20 23.35 -4.30 10.96
C ARG A 20 21.85 -4.29 10.71
N ILE A 21 21.38 -3.50 9.73
CA ILE A 21 19.95 -3.44 9.38
C ILE A 21 19.47 -4.77 8.76
N TYR A 22 20.32 -5.44 7.96
CA TYR A 22 19.98 -6.71 7.32
C TYR A 22 20.32 -7.93 8.17
N SER A 23 21.09 -7.73 9.24
CA SER A 23 21.39 -8.77 10.22
C SER A 23 20.17 -9.11 11.09
N SER A 24 19.17 -8.22 11.12
CA SER A 24 17.98 -8.30 11.98
C SER A 24 16.71 -8.03 11.17
N PRO A 25 16.07 -9.06 10.60
CA PRO A 25 14.86 -8.90 9.78
C PRO A 25 13.74 -8.11 10.45
N TRP A 26 13.54 -8.30 11.76
CA TRP A 26 12.53 -7.57 12.54
C TRP A 26 12.73 -6.05 12.54
N LEU A 27 13.97 -5.57 12.43
CA LEU A 27 14.25 -4.13 12.38
C LEU A 27 13.74 -3.50 11.07
N ILE A 28 13.73 -4.27 9.98
CA ILE A 28 13.16 -3.83 8.71
C ILE A 28 11.65 -3.70 8.83
N ASP A 29 11.01 -4.66 9.49
CA ASP A 29 9.56 -4.67 9.72
C ASP A 29 9.14 -3.52 10.65
N ASP A 30 9.84 -3.31 11.77
CA ASP A 30 9.60 -2.19 12.70
C ASP A 30 9.76 -0.83 12.00
N LEU A 31 10.84 -0.65 11.23
CA LEU A 31 11.05 0.58 10.47
C LEU A 31 10.00 0.77 9.38
N GLY A 32 9.54 -0.31 8.74
CA GLY A 32 8.46 -0.29 7.77
C GLY A 32 7.14 0.16 8.40
N HIS A 33 6.82 -0.34 9.59
CA HIS A 33 5.66 0.06 10.38
C HIS A 33 5.71 1.55 10.76
N ASP A 34 6.84 1.99 11.31
CA ASP A 34 7.06 3.41 11.66
C ASP A 34 6.87 4.34 10.45
N MET A 35 7.27 3.90 9.25
CA MET A 35 7.14 4.68 8.02
C MET A 35 5.70 4.92 7.56
N ILE A 36 4.75 4.08 7.97
CA ILE A 36 3.35 4.17 7.57
C ILE A 36 2.44 4.73 8.67
N LEU A 37 2.95 4.90 9.90
CA LEU A 37 2.24 5.60 10.97
C LEU A 37 1.92 7.04 10.55
N LEU A 38 0.67 7.47 10.80
CA LEU A 38 0.18 8.82 10.48
C LEU A 38 1.03 9.92 11.12
N GLU A 39 1.51 9.68 12.34
CA GLU A 39 2.36 10.59 13.11
C GLU A 39 3.77 10.76 12.53
N ASN A 40 4.26 9.77 11.79
CA ASN A 40 5.61 9.76 11.21
C ASN A 40 5.64 10.13 9.72
N GLN A 41 4.57 10.76 9.20
CA GLN A 41 4.48 11.09 7.78
C GLN A 41 5.33 12.32 7.43
N LEU A 42 6.37 12.09 6.63
CA LEU A 42 7.12 13.16 5.97
C LEU A 42 6.50 13.52 4.62
N PRO A 43 6.51 14.81 4.23
CA PRO A 43 6.14 15.20 2.89
C PRO A 43 6.99 14.49 1.84
N PHE A 44 6.34 13.96 0.80
CA PHE A 44 6.98 13.15 -0.24
C PHE A 44 8.05 13.93 -1.04
N ILE A 45 7.97 15.26 -1.05
CA ILE A 45 8.99 16.14 -1.61
C ILE A 45 10.31 16.00 -0.83
N VAL A 46 10.26 16.00 0.50
CA VAL A 46 11.46 15.83 1.36
C VAL A 46 12.11 14.49 1.09
N LEU A 47 11.30 13.44 0.95
CA LEU A 47 11.77 12.10 0.65
C LEU A 47 12.45 12.00 -0.73
N LYS A 48 11.90 12.64 -1.77
CA LYS A 48 12.55 12.72 -3.09
C LYS A 48 13.88 13.49 -3.02
N SER A 49 13.92 14.61 -2.31
CA SER A 49 15.15 15.40 -2.15
C SER A 49 16.23 14.58 -1.45
N MET A 50 15.88 13.92 -0.36
CA MET A 50 16.79 13.01 0.35
C MET A 50 17.26 11.85 -0.56
N LEU A 51 16.40 11.32 -1.43
CA LEU A 51 16.77 10.26 -2.37
C LEU A 51 17.79 10.77 -3.39
N SER A 52 17.56 11.97 -3.93
CA SER A 52 18.46 12.59 -4.91
C SER A 52 19.87 12.90 -4.36
N LEU A 53 20.02 13.01 -3.04
CA LEU A 53 21.32 13.21 -2.40
C LEU A 53 22.13 11.91 -2.25
N VAL A 54 21.45 10.76 -2.24
CA VAL A 54 22.06 9.45 -1.97
C VAL A 54 22.26 8.63 -3.24
N VAL A 55 21.42 8.85 -4.26
CA VAL A 55 21.53 8.16 -5.54
C VAL A 55 22.69 8.75 -6.35
N ASP A 56 23.65 7.90 -6.72
CA ASP A 56 24.73 8.28 -7.61
C ASP A 56 24.16 8.60 -9.00
N HIS A 57 24.44 9.81 -9.51
CA HIS A 57 24.03 10.25 -10.84
C HIS A 57 24.62 9.40 -11.99
N ASN A 58 25.60 8.53 -11.69
CA ASN A 58 26.18 7.60 -12.65
C ASN A 58 25.36 6.31 -12.86
N LEU A 59 24.27 6.09 -12.10
CA LEU A 59 23.37 4.96 -12.32
C LEU A 59 22.54 5.18 -13.59
N LYS A 60 22.52 4.15 -14.47
CA LYS A 60 21.79 4.19 -15.75
C LYS A 60 20.29 4.42 -15.59
N GLU A 61 19.72 4.03 -14.46
CA GLU A 61 18.32 4.27 -14.11
C GLU A 61 18.23 4.74 -12.65
N ASN A 62 17.72 5.95 -12.45
CA ASN A 62 17.44 6.45 -11.11
C ASN A 62 16.14 5.82 -10.60
N PRO A 63 16.15 5.15 -9.44
CA PRO A 63 14.95 4.49 -8.94
C PRO A 63 13.88 5.52 -8.59
N SER A 64 12.67 5.34 -9.11
CA SER A 64 11.52 6.17 -8.75
C SER A 64 11.16 5.94 -7.28
N MET A 65 11.09 7.02 -6.49
CA MET A 65 10.68 6.97 -5.08
C MET A 65 9.35 6.21 -4.88
N LEU A 66 8.39 6.40 -5.79
CA LEU A 66 7.11 5.69 -5.75
C LEU A 66 7.28 4.19 -6.02
N LYS A 67 8.15 3.83 -6.96
CA LYS A 67 8.44 2.42 -7.27
C LYS A 67 9.15 1.75 -6.10
N LEU A 68 10.13 2.41 -5.49
CA LEU A 68 10.81 1.92 -4.29
C LEU A 68 9.82 1.69 -3.15
N THR A 69 8.94 2.66 -2.90
CA THR A 69 7.89 2.56 -1.88
C THR A 69 6.97 1.37 -2.17
N PHE A 70 6.52 1.23 -3.41
CA PHE A 70 5.64 0.14 -3.81
C PHE A 70 6.29 -1.22 -3.58
N GLU A 71 7.52 -1.42 -4.07
CA GLU A 71 8.21 -2.71 -3.92
C GLU A 71 8.50 -3.05 -2.46
N HIS A 72 8.87 -2.05 -1.65
CA HIS A 72 9.12 -2.24 -0.22
C HIS A 72 7.88 -2.74 0.52
N PHE A 73 6.73 -2.08 0.31
CA PHE A 73 5.49 -2.41 1.02
C PHE A 73 4.65 -3.47 0.33
N LYS A 74 5.09 -4.00 -0.83
CA LYS A 74 4.28 -4.90 -1.65
C LYS A 74 3.81 -6.13 -0.90
N SER A 75 4.75 -6.83 -0.25
CA SER A 75 4.45 -8.03 0.53
C SER A 75 3.78 -7.67 1.84
N PHE A 76 4.27 -6.60 2.48
CA PHE A 76 3.82 -6.15 3.80
C PHE A 76 2.35 -5.71 3.83
N LEU A 77 1.89 -5.03 2.78
CA LEU A 77 0.52 -4.52 2.65
C LEU A 77 -0.30 -5.24 1.58
N THR A 78 0.20 -6.39 1.11
CA THR A 78 -0.47 -7.20 0.07
C THR A 78 -0.86 -6.36 -1.16
N LEU A 79 0.07 -5.51 -1.64
CA LEU A 79 -0.16 -4.65 -2.81
C LEU A 79 0.01 -5.44 -4.10
N HIS A 80 -1.05 -5.54 -4.91
CA HIS A 80 -1.00 -6.29 -6.18
C HIS A 80 -0.83 -5.40 -7.40
N ARG A 81 -1.15 -4.11 -7.26
CA ARG A 81 -1.27 -3.20 -8.39
C ARG A 81 -0.53 -1.90 -8.12
N TYR A 82 0.41 -1.59 -9.01
CA TYR A 82 0.94 -0.24 -9.10
C TYR A 82 -0.10 0.65 -9.80
N PRO A 83 -0.40 1.85 -9.28
CA PRO A 83 -1.43 2.71 -9.84
C PRO A 83 -0.97 3.38 -11.16
N ASP A 84 -1.76 3.24 -12.23
CA ASP A 84 -1.35 3.61 -13.61
C ASP A 84 -1.21 5.12 -13.86
N ASN A 85 -1.92 5.97 -13.12
CA ASN A 85 -2.09 7.41 -13.44
C ASN A 85 -1.66 8.35 -12.30
N ILE A 86 -0.74 7.93 -11.43
CA ILE A 86 -0.28 8.80 -10.34
C ILE A 86 0.93 9.60 -10.78
N THR A 87 0.83 10.92 -10.65
CA THR A 87 2.02 11.76 -10.72
C THR A 87 2.63 11.93 -9.33
N PRO A 88 3.96 11.93 -9.19
CA PRO A 88 4.62 12.17 -7.90
C PRO A 88 4.28 13.53 -7.26
N LYS A 89 3.70 14.47 -8.02
CA LYS A 89 3.29 15.79 -7.52
C LYS A 89 1.97 15.74 -6.75
N GLU A 90 1.15 14.73 -7.00
CA GLU A 90 -0.14 14.54 -6.32
C GLU A 90 0.00 13.79 -4.99
N VAL A 91 1.09 13.03 -4.82
CA VAL A 91 1.38 12.26 -3.61
C VAL A 91 1.94 13.16 -2.51
N LYS A 92 1.26 13.19 -1.36
CA LYS A 92 1.65 14.00 -0.20
C LYS A 92 2.68 13.32 0.69
N HIS A 93 2.52 12.03 0.97
CA HIS A 93 3.38 11.23 1.87
C HIS A 93 3.22 9.73 1.54
N PHE A 94 3.90 8.83 2.25
CA PHE A 94 3.85 7.39 1.96
C PHE A 94 2.46 6.80 2.04
N LEU A 95 1.75 7.06 3.14
CA LEU A 95 0.41 6.52 3.34
C LEU A 95 -0.57 7.01 2.26
N ASP A 96 -0.43 8.25 1.79
CA ASP A 96 -1.23 8.78 0.68
C ASP A 96 -1.00 7.98 -0.61
N PHE A 97 0.26 7.66 -0.93
CA PHE A 97 0.57 6.78 -2.06
C PHE A 97 0.06 5.34 -1.89
N LEU A 98 0.25 4.75 -0.72
CA LEU A 98 -0.18 3.39 -0.41
C LEU A 98 -1.71 3.26 -0.47
N ARG A 99 -2.44 4.30 -0.07
CA ARG A 99 -3.89 4.38 -0.25
C ARG A 99 -4.27 4.27 -1.72
N TYR A 100 -3.57 4.94 -2.63
CA TYR A 100 -3.85 4.79 -4.06
C TYR A 100 -3.57 3.38 -4.61
N CYS A 101 -2.64 2.63 -4.00
CA CYS A 101 -2.37 1.24 -4.40
C CYS A 101 -3.53 0.30 -4.05
N HIS A 102 -4.33 0.65 -3.04
CA HIS A 102 -5.52 -0.09 -2.64
C HIS A 102 -6.80 0.39 -3.34
N LEU A 103 -6.79 1.59 -3.94
CA LEU A 103 -7.96 2.09 -4.64
C LEU A 103 -8.25 1.24 -5.89
N PRO A 104 -9.53 0.90 -6.14
CA PRO A 104 -9.90 0.19 -7.35
C PRO A 104 -9.50 1.00 -8.60
N SER A 105 -9.09 0.30 -9.66
CA SER A 105 -8.69 0.94 -10.91
C SER A 105 -9.83 1.83 -11.45
N PRO A 106 -9.54 3.04 -11.99
CA PRO A 106 -10.55 3.98 -12.51
C PRO A 106 -11.47 3.41 -13.60
N SER A 107 -11.16 2.23 -14.14
CA SER A 107 -11.94 1.54 -15.17
C SER A 107 -13.28 1.00 -14.67
N LYS A 108 -13.52 0.89 -13.36
CA LYS A 108 -14.88 0.73 -12.83
C LYS A 108 -15.50 2.13 -12.69
N LYS A 109 -16.06 2.65 -13.80
CA LYS A 109 -17.01 3.78 -13.76
C LYS A 109 -18.24 3.34 -12.95
N GLY A 110 -18.15 3.40 -11.62
CA GLY A 110 -19.33 3.60 -10.80
C GLY A 110 -19.96 4.92 -11.22
N GLN A 111 -21.26 4.94 -11.45
CA GLN A 111 -21.96 6.20 -11.68
C GLN A 111 -21.57 7.17 -10.56
N LYS A 112 -21.10 8.38 -10.92
CA LYS A 112 -20.99 9.49 -9.97
C LYS A 112 -22.41 9.94 -9.61
N GLY A 113 -23.14 9.09 -8.87
CA GLY A 113 -24.29 9.50 -8.11
C GLY A 113 -23.74 10.21 -6.87
N GLY A 114 -24.14 11.46 -6.67
CA GLY A 114 -23.97 12.11 -5.38
C GLY A 114 -24.79 11.34 -4.36
N LEU A 115 -24.21 10.28 -3.80
CA LEU A 115 -24.82 9.55 -2.70
C LEU A 115 -24.52 10.35 -1.45
N ALA A 116 -25.59 10.93 -0.89
CA ALA A 116 -25.63 11.12 0.55
C ALA A 116 -25.10 9.83 1.20
N ILE A 117 -24.30 9.95 2.26
CA ILE A 117 -23.79 8.81 3.02
C ILE A 117 -25.01 8.18 3.71
N GLU A 118 -25.83 7.45 2.95
CA GLU A 118 -26.77 6.49 3.49
C GLU A 118 -25.90 5.38 4.07
N PHE A 119 -25.95 5.26 5.39
CA PHE A 119 -25.27 4.20 6.11
C PHE A 119 -25.51 2.87 5.40
N SER A 120 -24.43 2.18 5.07
CA SER A 120 -24.52 0.85 4.48
C SER A 120 -25.41 -0.03 5.37
N PRO A 121 -26.29 -0.86 4.80
CA PRO A 121 -27.14 -1.74 5.59
C PRO A 121 -26.27 -2.62 6.50
N SER A 122 -26.71 -2.85 7.73
CA SER A 122 -26.05 -3.82 8.62
C SER A 122 -25.90 -5.18 7.93
N THR A 123 -24.87 -5.95 8.30
CA THR A 123 -24.66 -7.32 7.81
C THR A 123 -25.91 -8.21 7.97
N THR A 124 -26.66 -8.05 9.07
CA THR A 124 -27.94 -8.74 9.29
C THR A 124 -28.95 -8.44 8.19
N ARG A 125 -29.18 -7.16 7.88
CA ARG A 125 -30.10 -6.73 6.81
C ARG A 125 -29.68 -7.20 5.43
N LEU A 126 -28.37 -7.24 5.15
CA LEU A 126 -27.87 -7.79 3.89
C LEU A 126 -28.19 -9.29 3.79
N ASN A 127 -27.98 -10.04 4.86
CA ASN A 127 -28.31 -11.47 4.91
C ASN A 127 -29.82 -11.73 4.79
N GLU A 128 -30.66 -10.93 5.47
CA GLU A 128 -32.13 -10.99 5.34
C GLU A 128 -32.61 -10.67 3.92
N ALA A 129 -31.90 -9.80 3.20
CA ALA A 129 -32.15 -9.52 1.79
C ALA A 129 -31.64 -10.64 0.84
N GLY A 130 -31.10 -11.74 1.38
CA GLY A 130 -30.62 -12.89 0.61
C GLY A 130 -29.18 -12.76 0.10
N ILE A 131 -28.43 -11.76 0.57
CA ILE A 131 -27.02 -11.60 0.21
C ILE A 131 -26.18 -12.59 1.00
N LYS A 132 -25.41 -13.41 0.29
CA LYS A 132 -24.47 -14.38 0.88
C LYS A 132 -23.10 -13.75 1.01
N PHE A 133 -22.39 -14.10 2.06
CA PHE A 133 -21.00 -13.68 2.27
C PHE A 133 -20.07 -14.84 1.91
N LYS A 134 -19.00 -14.53 1.20
CA LYS A 134 -17.94 -15.49 0.85
C LYS A 134 -16.59 -14.82 1.09
N GLU A 135 -15.61 -15.60 1.51
CA GLU A 135 -14.21 -15.18 1.47
C GLU A 135 -13.79 -14.91 0.02
N GLY A 136 -13.26 -13.72 -0.21
CA GLY A 136 -12.72 -13.32 -1.50
C GLY A 136 -11.41 -14.02 -1.76
N GLU A 137 -11.27 -14.61 -2.95
CA GLU A 137 -10.00 -15.17 -3.43
C GLU A 137 -8.97 -14.09 -3.80
N ASN A 138 -9.42 -12.82 -3.82
CA ASN A 138 -8.58 -11.68 -4.14
C ASN A 138 -7.65 -11.35 -2.97
N SER A 139 -6.39 -11.14 -3.32
CA SER A 139 -5.27 -10.94 -2.39
C SER A 139 -5.08 -9.48 -1.93
N CYS A 140 -5.86 -8.52 -2.44
CA CYS A 140 -5.74 -7.12 -2.02
C CYS A 140 -6.59 -6.88 -0.77
N LEU A 141 -5.97 -6.30 0.25
CA LEU A 141 -6.53 -6.16 1.60
C LEU A 141 -7.94 -5.55 1.67
N LEU A 142 -8.22 -4.57 0.80
CA LEU A 142 -9.46 -3.77 0.82
C LEU A 142 -10.41 -4.09 -0.34
N ASP A 143 -10.20 -5.21 -1.06
CA ASP A 143 -11.03 -5.52 -2.22
C ASP A 143 -12.39 -6.11 -1.81
N VAL A 144 -13.44 -5.60 -2.44
CA VAL A 144 -14.83 -5.99 -2.20
C VAL A 144 -15.51 -6.18 -3.55
N ASN A 145 -16.09 -7.36 -3.76
CA ASN A 145 -16.74 -7.73 -5.00
C ASN A 145 -18.16 -8.22 -4.72
N PHE A 146 -19.14 -7.65 -5.42
CA PHE A 146 -20.53 -8.09 -5.33
C PHE A 146 -21.00 -8.60 -6.68
N LYS A 147 -21.31 -9.90 -6.75
CA LYS A 147 -21.78 -10.56 -7.97
C LYS A 147 -22.85 -11.57 -7.63
N SER A 148 -23.97 -11.51 -8.35
CA SER A 148 -25.04 -12.52 -8.27
C SER A 148 -25.54 -12.80 -6.85
N GLY A 149 -25.68 -11.77 -6.01
CA GLY A 149 -26.15 -11.92 -4.63
C GLY A 149 -25.10 -12.44 -3.65
N VAL A 150 -23.84 -12.56 -4.08
CA VAL A 150 -22.71 -12.93 -3.21
C VAL A 150 -21.80 -11.71 -3.03
N LEU A 151 -21.58 -11.33 -1.78
CA LEU A 151 -20.58 -10.35 -1.36
C LEU A 151 -19.30 -11.09 -0.98
N GLU A 152 -18.29 -10.97 -1.83
CA GLU A 152 -16.95 -11.50 -1.63
C GLU A 152 -16.07 -10.41 -1.00
N ILE A 153 -15.52 -10.71 0.18
CA ILE A 153 -14.65 -9.79 0.94
C ILE A 153 -13.34 -10.52 1.20
N SER A 154 -12.21 -9.86 0.90
CA SER A 154 -10.88 -10.41 1.19
C SER A 154 -10.70 -10.70 2.68
N ASN A 155 -9.98 -11.78 3.00
CA ASN A 155 -9.62 -12.10 4.36
C ASN A 155 -8.67 -11.03 4.91
N LEU A 156 -9.04 -10.44 6.04
CA LEU A 156 -8.25 -9.45 6.75
C LEU A 156 -7.68 -10.10 8.02
N GLU A 157 -6.39 -10.41 7.99
CA GLU A 157 -5.66 -10.80 9.19
C GLU A 157 -5.44 -9.56 10.05
N ILE A 158 -5.87 -9.59 11.31
CA ILE A 158 -5.73 -8.46 12.23
C ILE A 158 -4.43 -8.61 13.00
N ASP A 159 -3.49 -7.73 12.73
CA ASP A 159 -2.21 -7.61 13.42
C ASP A 159 -1.89 -6.15 13.77
N ASP A 160 -0.68 -5.90 14.29
CA ASP A 160 -0.23 -4.55 14.62
C ASP A 160 -0.05 -3.66 13.39
N LEU A 161 0.13 -4.24 12.19
CA LEU A 161 0.20 -3.51 10.93
C LEU A 161 -1.17 -2.97 10.53
N THR A 162 -2.19 -3.80 10.71
CA THR A 162 -3.58 -3.49 10.39
C THR A 162 -4.08 -2.26 11.14
N LYS A 163 -3.67 -2.09 12.41
CA LYS A 163 -3.98 -0.91 13.23
C LYS A 163 -3.45 0.40 12.63
N THR A 164 -2.44 0.34 11.77
CA THR A 164 -1.86 1.53 11.15
C THR A 164 -2.63 1.97 9.90
N LEU A 165 -3.36 1.05 9.27
CA LEU A 165 -4.18 1.34 8.09
C LEU A 165 -5.61 1.81 8.41
N PHE A 166 -6.13 1.53 9.62
CA PHE A 166 -7.52 1.76 10.03
C PHE A 166 -7.61 2.58 11.32
#